data_AF-A0A2M9X8N0-F1
#
_entry.id   AF-A0A2M9X8N0-F1
#
_cell.length_a   1.000
_cell.length_b   1.000
_cell.length_c   1.000
_cell.angle_alpha   90.00
_cell.angle_beta   90.00
_cell.angle_gamma   90.00
#
_symmetry.space_group_name_H-M   'P 1'
#
loop_
_entity.id
_entity.type
_entity.pdbx_description
1 polymer ?
#
loop_
_entity_poly.entity_id
_entity_poly.type
_entity_poly.pdbx_seq_one_letter_code
_entity_poly.pdbx_strand_id
1 'polypeptide(L)'
;MFELNNVIDGVTAIATCIGVGIAGIGLKTWKQQILGNKKYEVSIETLIKLKIFINTVGRFRAPFIPVSEAIDSYKTKKGESLDLMDNKELKLANNYAMESRWLKVIGAYADFESSFIKLEVIFNEERFKESIGLEKITNILYRLTDAWRQHDYYQTELDRTTSPDKRNELDQKIEKVEGILYSHIGTEIGEELETYYSNVAREFKDHIK
;
A
#
# COMPACT_ATOMS: atom_id res chain seq x y z
N MET A 1 18.87 -4.72 75.93
CA MET A 1 18.99 -5.53 74.70
C MET A 1 17.75 -5.35 73.82
N PHE A 2 17.27 -4.10 73.74
CA PHE A 2 16.28 -3.65 72.77
C PHE A 2 17.08 -2.83 71.73
N GLU A 3 16.57 -2.82 70.51
CA GLU A 3 16.81 -1.80 69.45
C GLU A 3 17.86 -2.02 68.36
N LEU A 4 18.72 -3.05 68.37
CA LEU A 4 19.56 -3.27 67.16
C LEU A 4 18.75 -3.91 66.01
N ASN A 5 17.92 -4.90 66.33
CA ASN A 5 17.08 -5.58 65.33
C ASN A 5 15.98 -4.65 64.78
N ASN A 6 15.36 -3.80 65.62
CA ASN A 6 14.33 -2.86 65.16
C ASN A 6 14.89 -1.80 64.18
N VAL A 7 16.15 -1.39 64.36
CA VAL A 7 16.83 -0.44 63.46
C VAL A 7 17.19 -1.12 62.14
N ILE A 8 17.70 -2.36 62.18
CA ILE A 8 18.01 -3.15 60.98
C ILE A 8 16.73 -3.44 60.19
N ASP A 9 15.64 -3.83 60.86
CA ASP A 9 14.35 -4.09 60.22
C ASP A 9 13.73 -2.81 59.63
N GLY A 10 13.86 -1.67 60.32
CA GLY A 10 13.43 -0.37 59.82
C GLY A 10 14.18 0.09 58.57
N VAL A 11 15.51 -0.08 58.56
CA VAL A 11 16.35 0.24 57.38
C VAL A 11 16.03 -0.70 56.21
N THR A 12 15.80 -1.98 56.48
CA THR A 12 15.45 -2.98 55.46
C THR A 12 14.06 -2.69 54.85
N ALA A 13 13.09 -2.27 55.66
CA ALA A 13 11.77 -1.87 55.18
C ALA A 13 11.84 -0.64 54.27
N ILE A 14 12.61 0.39 54.64
CA ILE A 14 12.80 1.60 53.82
C ILE A 14 13.51 1.25 52.51
N ALA A 15 14.58 0.45 52.55
CA ALA A 15 15.30 0.01 51.36
C ALA A 15 14.40 -0.81 50.41
N THR A 16 13.53 -1.66 50.96
CA THR A 16 12.55 -2.45 50.18
C THR A 16 11.52 -1.55 49.51
N CYS A 17 10.97 -0.56 50.22
CA CYS A 17 10.03 0.41 49.64
C CYS A 17 10.66 1.25 48.50
N ILE A 18 11.91 1.70 48.69
CA ILE A 18 12.65 2.42 47.65
C ILE A 18 12.92 1.50 46.45
N GLY A 19 13.33 0.25 46.70
CA GLY A 19 13.54 -0.76 45.66
C GLY A 19 12.30 -1.04 44.82
N VAL A 20 11.13 -1.19 45.46
CA VAL A 20 9.84 -1.37 44.77
C VAL A 20 9.46 -0.13 43.95
N GLY A 21 9.68 1.07 44.49
CA GLY A 21 9.44 2.33 43.79
C GLY A 21 10.29 2.47 42.52
N ILE A 22 11.59 2.20 42.61
CA ILE A 22 12.51 2.22 41.47
C ILE A 22 12.15 1.14 40.45
N ALA A 23 11.82 -0.07 40.89
CA ALA A 23 11.39 -1.15 40.01
C ALA A 23 10.11 -0.80 39.24
N GLY A 24 9.13 -0.16 39.87
CA GLY A 24 7.91 0.31 39.21
C GLY A 24 8.17 1.39 38.14
N ILE A 25 9.06 2.35 38.43
CA ILE A 25 9.49 3.38 37.46
C ILE A 25 10.26 2.75 36.31
N GLY A 26 11.16 1.80 36.61
CA GLY A 26 11.93 1.04 35.63
C GLY A 26 11.02 0.25 34.68
N LEU A 27 10.03 -0.46 35.22
CA LEU A 27 9.05 -1.22 34.42
C LEU A 27 8.23 -0.31 33.50
N LYS A 28 7.80 0.85 34.01
CA LYS A 28 7.04 1.83 33.23
C LYS A 28 7.88 2.41 32.10
N THR A 29 9.14 2.75 32.38
CA THR A 29 10.10 3.27 31.40
C THR A 29 10.43 2.22 30.34
N TRP A 30 10.66 0.98 30.75
CA TRP A 30 10.92 -0.14 29.85
C TRP A 30 9.71 -0.43 28.95
N LYS A 31 8.49 -0.41 29.52
CA LYS A 31 7.25 -0.50 28.75
C LYS A 31 7.13 0.63 27.72
N GLN A 32 7.49 1.87 28.09
CA GLN A 32 7.48 3.01 27.16
C GLN A 32 8.54 2.86 26.05
N GLN A 33 9.74 2.39 26.37
CA GLN A 33 10.80 2.13 25.37
C GLN A 33 10.40 1.02 24.40
N ILE A 34 9.84 -0.09 24.89
CA ILE A 34 9.33 -1.17 24.04
C ILE A 34 8.21 -0.66 23.13
N LEU A 35 7.27 0.11 23.68
CA LEU A 35 6.16 0.65 22.90
C LEU A 35 6.66 1.64 21.84
N GLY A 36 7.61 2.52 22.19
CA GLY A 36 8.22 3.47 21.25
C GLY A 36 8.97 2.76 20.12
N ASN A 37 9.79 1.76 20.44
CA ASN A 37 10.49 0.96 19.43
C ASN A 37 9.52 0.23 18.50
N LYS A 38 8.45 -0.34 19.05
CA LYS A 38 7.42 -1.04 18.26
C LYS A 38 6.62 -0.08 17.38
N LYS A 39 6.27 1.11 17.88
CA LYS A 39 5.64 2.18 17.10
C LYS A 39 6.51 2.59 15.92
N TYR A 40 7.80 2.81 16.16
CA TYR A 40 8.76 3.15 15.11
C TYR A 40 8.88 2.05 14.05
N GLU A 41 9.10 0.80 14.47
CA GLU A 41 9.27 -0.35 13.57
C GLU A 41 8.06 -0.54 12.66
N VAL A 42 6.85 -0.57 13.23
CA VAL A 42 5.61 -0.77 12.46
C VAL A 42 5.32 0.42 11.54
N SER A 43 5.69 1.65 11.93
CA SER A 43 5.53 2.83 11.07
C SER A 43 6.44 2.78 9.85
N ILE A 44 7.71 2.40 10.03
CA ILE A 44 8.66 2.24 8.93
C ILE A 44 8.23 1.09 8.01
N GLU A 45 7.84 -0.06 8.57
CA GLU A 45 7.31 -1.19 7.79
C GLU A 45 6.11 -0.76 6.92
N THR A 46 5.19 0.02 7.52
CA THR A 46 4.00 0.51 6.83
C THR A 46 4.35 1.50 5.72
N LEU A 47 5.31 2.41 5.93
CA LEU A 47 5.79 3.32 4.87
C LEU A 47 6.45 2.57 3.71
N ILE A 48 7.25 1.55 4.02
CA ILE A 48 7.91 0.73 2.99
C ILE A 48 6.86 0.04 2.13
N LYS A 49 5.87 -0.60 2.75
CA LYS A 49 4.77 -1.27 2.04
C LYS A 49 3.92 -0.30 1.23
N LEU A 50 3.63 0.88 1.77
CA LEU A 50 2.96 1.94 1.03
C LEU A 50 3.76 2.35 -0.22
N LYS A 51 5.08 2.52 -0.10
CA LYS A 51 5.93 2.87 -1.25
C LYS A 51 5.97 1.74 -2.29
N ILE A 52 6.04 0.49 -1.86
CA ILE A 52 5.94 -0.68 -2.75
C ILE A 52 4.61 -0.68 -3.50
N PHE A 53 3.50 -0.43 -2.79
CA PHE A 53 2.17 -0.30 -3.40
C PHE A 53 2.16 0.81 -4.47
N ILE A 54 2.62 2.02 -4.14
CA ILE A 54 2.67 3.16 -5.07
C ILE A 54 3.50 2.83 -6.32
N ASN A 55 4.67 2.23 -6.15
CA ASN A 55 5.52 1.81 -7.26
C ASN A 55 4.84 0.74 -8.13
N THR A 56 4.09 -0.17 -7.50
CA THR A 56 3.35 -1.24 -8.20
C THR A 56 2.18 -0.66 -9.00
N VAL A 57 1.47 0.32 -8.46
CA VAL A 57 0.47 1.11 -9.20
C VAL A 57 1.12 1.82 -10.38
N GLY A 58 2.28 2.47 -10.18
CA GLY A 58 3.05 3.08 -11.26
C GLY A 58 3.43 2.09 -12.37
N ARG A 59 3.79 0.85 -12.01
CA ARG A 59 4.10 -0.20 -12.98
C ARG A 59 2.86 -0.71 -13.71
N PHE A 60 1.72 -0.88 -13.02
CA PHE A 60 0.45 -1.22 -13.66
C PHE A 60 0.06 -0.17 -14.70
N ARG A 61 0.24 1.11 -14.36
CA ARG A 61 -0.06 2.27 -15.20
C ARG A 61 0.98 2.57 -16.29
N ALA A 62 2.00 1.74 -16.45
CA ALA A 62 3.00 1.92 -17.49
C ALA A 62 2.46 1.43 -18.85
N PRO A 63 2.39 2.28 -19.89
CA PRO A 63 1.82 1.89 -21.19
C PRO A 63 2.64 0.80 -21.89
N PHE A 64 3.94 0.75 -21.61
CA PHE A 64 4.84 -0.23 -22.21
C PHE A 64 4.82 -1.56 -21.44
N ILE A 65 4.52 -2.65 -22.17
CA ILE A 65 4.67 -4.03 -21.70
C ILE A 65 5.89 -4.63 -22.42
N PRO A 66 6.98 -4.94 -21.68
CA PRO A 66 8.11 -5.64 -22.27
C PRO A 66 7.69 -6.99 -22.83
N VAL A 67 8.28 -7.38 -23.97
CA VAL A 67 7.97 -8.66 -24.63
C VAL A 67 8.17 -9.85 -23.69
N SER A 68 9.20 -9.83 -22.84
CA SER A 68 9.43 -10.88 -21.84
C SER A 68 8.25 -11.01 -20.85
N GLU A 69 7.67 -9.89 -20.42
CA GLU A 69 6.54 -9.86 -19.50
C GLU A 69 5.28 -10.44 -20.15
N ALA A 70 5.05 -10.15 -21.44
CA ALA A 70 3.96 -10.72 -22.22
C ALA A 70 4.14 -12.24 -22.41
N ILE A 71 5.34 -12.70 -22.79
CA ILE A 71 5.67 -14.12 -22.96
C ILE A 71 5.46 -14.88 -21.65
N ASP A 72 6.00 -14.38 -20.54
CA ASP A 72 5.90 -15.03 -19.23
C ASP A 72 4.44 -15.14 -18.77
N SER A 73 3.66 -14.07 -18.98
CA SER A 73 2.24 -14.03 -18.61
C SER A 73 1.41 -14.97 -19.48
N TYR A 74 1.69 -15.04 -20.78
CA TYR A 74 1.04 -15.97 -21.70
C TYR A 74 1.33 -17.42 -21.33
N LYS A 75 2.60 -17.76 -21.11
CA LYS A 75 3.03 -19.10 -20.69
C LYS A 75 2.42 -19.50 -19.37
N THR A 76 2.33 -18.59 -18.40
CA THR A 76 1.71 -18.86 -17.10
C THR A 76 0.22 -19.19 -17.21
N LYS A 77 -0.50 -18.51 -18.11
CA LYS A 77 -1.95 -18.68 -18.29
C LYS A 77 -2.33 -19.83 -19.21
N LYS A 78 -1.57 -20.07 -20.29
CA LYS A 78 -1.88 -21.04 -21.34
C LYS A 78 -1.05 -22.32 -21.26
N GLY A 79 0.10 -22.30 -20.59
CA GLY A 79 1.03 -23.44 -20.53
C GLY A 79 1.89 -23.61 -21.79
N GLU A 80 1.78 -22.70 -22.76
CA GLU A 80 2.42 -22.81 -24.08
C GLU A 80 3.26 -21.56 -24.39
N SER A 81 4.09 -21.64 -25.43
CA SER A 81 4.90 -20.49 -25.87
C SER A 81 4.06 -19.55 -26.72
N LEU A 82 4.27 -18.25 -26.56
CA LEU A 82 3.61 -17.21 -27.34
C LEU A 82 4.12 -17.22 -28.79
N ASP A 83 3.22 -17.30 -29.77
CA ASP A 83 3.56 -17.00 -31.16
C ASP A 83 3.56 -15.48 -31.38
N LEU A 84 4.75 -14.90 -31.59
CA LEU A 84 4.92 -13.47 -31.82
C LEU A 84 4.40 -13.02 -33.20
N MET A 85 4.15 -13.95 -34.12
CA MET A 85 3.65 -13.65 -35.46
C MET A 85 2.11 -13.57 -35.51
N ASP A 86 1.41 -14.08 -34.50
CA ASP A 86 -0.04 -13.95 -34.38
C ASP A 86 -0.42 -12.71 -33.56
N ASN A 87 -0.92 -11.68 -34.24
CA ASN A 87 -1.41 -10.46 -33.62
C ASN A 87 -2.51 -10.70 -32.55
N LYS A 88 -3.32 -11.75 -32.69
CA LYS A 88 -4.36 -12.09 -31.71
C LYS A 88 -3.74 -12.67 -30.44
N GLU A 89 -2.76 -13.56 -30.57
CA GLU A 89 -2.04 -14.07 -29.41
C GLU A 89 -1.25 -12.97 -28.69
N LEU A 90 -0.63 -12.06 -29.44
CA LEU A 90 0.07 -10.91 -28.87
C LEU A 90 -0.88 -10.00 -28.07
N LYS A 91 -2.09 -9.72 -28.59
CA LYS A 91 -3.11 -8.95 -27.86
C LYS A 91 -3.54 -9.67 -26.58
N LEU A 92 -3.75 -10.99 -26.63
CA LEU A 92 -4.05 -11.80 -25.46
C LEU A 92 -2.93 -11.81 -24.42
N ALA A 93 -1.68 -11.93 -24.86
CA ALA A 93 -0.50 -11.90 -23.99
C ALA A 93 -0.38 -10.55 -23.25
N ASN A 94 -0.63 -9.44 -23.95
CA ASN A 94 -0.66 -8.11 -23.33
C ASN A 94 -1.78 -8.00 -22.29
N ASN A 95 -2.96 -8.53 -22.56
CA ASN A 95 -4.07 -8.57 -21.60
C ASN A 95 -3.69 -9.38 -20.35
N TYR A 96 -3.09 -10.55 -20.51
CA TYR A 96 -2.61 -11.36 -19.39
C TYR A 96 -1.50 -10.68 -18.59
N ALA A 97 -0.62 -9.94 -19.25
CA ALA A 97 0.39 -9.13 -18.55
C ALA A 97 -0.25 -8.00 -17.73
N MET A 98 -1.27 -7.32 -18.26
CA MET A 98 -2.03 -6.31 -17.52
C MET A 98 -2.76 -6.92 -16.31
N GLU A 99 -3.40 -8.09 -16.49
CA GLU A 99 -4.00 -8.84 -15.37
C GLU A 99 -2.96 -9.17 -14.30
N SER A 100 -1.77 -9.65 -14.70
CA SER A 100 -0.68 -9.97 -13.78
C SER A 100 -0.20 -8.74 -13.00
N ARG A 101 -0.06 -7.59 -13.67
CA ARG A 101 0.26 -6.31 -13.02
C ARG A 101 -0.81 -5.91 -12.02
N TRP A 102 -2.09 -6.05 -12.38
CA TRP A 102 -3.19 -5.72 -11.47
C TRP A 102 -3.19 -6.61 -10.22
N LEU A 103 -2.98 -7.92 -10.38
CA LEU A 103 -2.88 -8.83 -9.23
C LEU A 103 -1.76 -8.44 -8.27
N LYS A 104 -0.63 -7.95 -8.79
CA LYS A 104 0.46 -7.41 -7.96
C LYS A 104 0.04 -6.15 -7.21
N VAL A 105 -0.74 -5.25 -7.83
CA VAL A 105 -1.29 -4.05 -7.16
C VAL A 105 -2.17 -4.47 -5.98
N ILE A 106 -3.09 -5.42 -6.19
CA ILE A 106 -3.97 -5.93 -5.14
C ILE A 106 -3.18 -6.59 -4.01
N GLY A 107 -2.17 -7.40 -4.34
CA GLY A 107 -1.29 -8.00 -3.34
C GLY A 107 -0.55 -6.95 -2.50
N ALA A 108 0.06 -5.96 -3.15
CA ALA A 108 0.77 -4.88 -2.47
C ALA A 108 -0.16 -4.01 -1.61
N TYR A 109 -1.40 -3.78 -2.07
CA TYR A 109 -2.42 -3.10 -1.27
C TYR A 109 -2.78 -3.90 -0.02
N ALA A 110 -3.02 -5.21 -0.15
CA ALA A 110 -3.35 -6.08 0.99
C ALA A 110 -2.21 -6.11 2.03
N ASP A 111 -0.95 -6.16 1.58
CA ASP A 111 0.22 -6.09 2.45
C ASP A 111 0.28 -4.75 3.21
N PHE A 112 0.07 -3.64 2.50
CA PHE A 112 0.01 -2.30 3.08
C PHE A 112 -1.14 -2.17 4.08
N GLU A 113 -2.36 -2.55 3.70
CA GLU A 113 -3.56 -2.53 4.54
C GLU A 113 -3.37 -3.35 5.82
N SER A 114 -2.81 -4.55 5.71
CA SER A 114 -2.48 -5.37 6.88
C SER A 114 -1.51 -4.66 7.84
N SER A 115 -0.49 -3.99 7.29
CA SER A 115 0.46 -3.20 8.08
C SER A 115 -0.19 -1.99 8.74
N PHE A 116 -1.08 -1.32 7.99
CA PHE A 116 -1.83 -0.17 8.47
C PHE A 116 -2.77 -0.54 9.62
N ILE A 117 -3.48 -1.67 9.54
CA ILE A 117 -4.33 -2.18 10.63
C ILE A 117 -3.51 -2.43 11.90
N LYS A 118 -2.32 -3.05 11.79
CA LYS A 118 -1.42 -3.23 12.95
C LYS A 118 -1.06 -1.89 13.59
N LEU A 119 -0.85 -0.88 12.76
CA LEU A 119 -0.51 0.45 13.20
C LEU A 119 -1.70 1.12 13.91
N GLU A 120 -2.91 1.04 13.36
CA GLU A 120 -4.13 1.54 14.00
C GLU A 120 -4.31 0.94 15.42
N VAL A 121 -4.05 -0.35 15.57
CA VAL A 121 -4.13 -1.04 16.88
C VAL A 121 -3.07 -0.51 17.86
N ILE A 122 -1.86 -0.21 17.39
CA ILE A 122 -0.76 0.23 18.24
C ILE A 122 -0.91 1.70 18.64
N PHE A 123 -1.39 2.56 17.73
CA PHE A 123 -1.61 3.96 18.03
C PHE A 123 -2.91 4.18 18.81
N ASN A 124 -3.94 3.33 18.65
CA ASN A 124 -5.22 3.41 19.39
C ASN A 124 -5.83 4.83 19.40
N GLU A 125 -5.63 5.57 18.32
CA GLU A 125 -6.00 6.97 18.19
C GLU A 125 -7.00 7.12 17.04
N GLU A 126 -8.26 7.48 17.37
CA GLU A 126 -9.29 7.80 16.37
C GLU A 126 -8.82 8.93 15.42
N ARG A 127 -8.02 9.87 15.92
CA ARG A 127 -7.38 10.92 15.12
C ARG A 127 -6.50 10.40 13.99
N PHE A 128 -5.81 9.29 14.21
CA PHE A 128 -4.92 8.71 13.21
C PHE A 128 -5.72 8.11 12.02
N LYS A 129 -6.91 7.57 12.31
CA LYS A 129 -7.86 7.12 11.27
C LYS A 129 -8.41 8.26 10.44
N GLU A 130 -8.74 9.38 11.08
CA GLU A 130 -9.29 10.57 10.42
C GLU A 130 -8.25 11.29 9.53
N SER A 131 -6.97 11.33 9.92
CA SER A 131 -5.95 12.11 9.21
C SER A 131 -5.42 11.42 7.95
N ILE A 132 -5.30 10.08 7.97
CA ILE A 132 -4.72 9.31 6.86
C ILE A 132 -5.77 8.54 6.09
N GLY A 133 -6.50 7.64 6.75
CA GLY A 133 -7.59 6.82 6.20
C GLY A 133 -7.27 6.00 4.94
N LEU A 134 -7.77 4.76 4.83
CA LEU A 134 -7.59 3.98 3.61
C LEU A 134 -8.46 4.47 2.43
N GLU A 135 -9.48 5.29 2.70
CA GLU A 135 -10.49 5.74 1.73
C GLU A 135 -9.88 6.33 0.45
N LYS A 136 -8.84 7.16 0.58
CA LYS A 136 -8.15 7.77 -0.58
C LYS A 136 -7.54 6.70 -1.48
N ILE A 137 -6.84 5.72 -0.90
CA ILE A 137 -6.24 4.61 -1.66
C ILE A 137 -7.33 3.74 -2.29
N THR A 138 -8.38 3.43 -1.54
CA THR A 138 -9.49 2.62 -2.05
C THR A 138 -10.19 3.30 -3.23
N ASN A 139 -10.39 4.63 -3.16
CA ASN A 139 -10.95 5.41 -4.27
C ASN A 139 -10.06 5.36 -5.51
N ILE A 140 -8.74 5.52 -5.34
CA ILE A 140 -7.79 5.37 -6.46
C ILE A 140 -7.89 3.98 -7.09
N LEU A 141 -7.96 2.92 -6.27
CA LEU A 141 -8.14 1.55 -6.77
C LEU A 141 -9.46 1.37 -7.52
N TYR A 142 -10.56 1.95 -7.04
CA TYR A 142 -11.84 1.93 -7.75
C TYR A 142 -11.76 2.63 -9.10
N ARG A 143 -11.17 3.83 -9.14
CA ARG A 143 -10.98 4.58 -10.39
C ARG A 143 -10.15 3.80 -11.40
N LEU A 144 -9.07 3.17 -10.97
CA LEU A 144 -8.21 2.35 -11.84
C LEU A 144 -8.92 1.09 -12.34
N THR A 145 -9.65 0.40 -11.46
CA THR A 145 -10.41 -0.80 -11.82
C THR A 145 -11.50 -0.47 -12.84
N ASP A 146 -12.25 0.60 -12.58
CA ASP A 146 -13.34 1.02 -13.44
C ASP A 146 -12.82 1.51 -14.80
N ALA A 147 -11.73 2.30 -14.80
CA ALA A 147 -11.06 2.70 -16.03
C ALA A 147 -10.59 1.47 -16.84
N TRP A 148 -9.99 0.47 -16.20
CA TRP A 148 -9.53 -0.72 -16.90
C TRP A 148 -10.69 -1.51 -17.54
N ARG A 149 -11.79 -1.66 -16.82
CA ARG A 149 -13.01 -2.29 -17.33
C ARG A 149 -13.62 -1.51 -18.49
N GLN A 150 -13.69 -0.18 -18.39
CA GLN A 150 -14.19 0.67 -19.46
C GLN A 150 -13.32 0.58 -20.72
N HIS A 151 -11.99 0.58 -20.54
CA HIS A 151 -11.04 0.45 -21.65
C HIS A 151 -11.25 -0.85 -22.43
N ASP A 152 -11.32 -2.00 -21.73
CA ASP A 152 -11.57 -3.31 -22.36
C ASP A 152 -12.91 -3.35 -23.10
N TYR A 153 -13.96 -2.79 -22.48
CA TYR A 153 -15.27 -2.66 -23.10
C TYR A 153 -15.24 -1.82 -24.39
N TYR A 154 -14.63 -0.62 -24.35
CA TYR A 154 -14.59 0.26 -25.51
C TYR A 154 -13.71 -0.30 -26.63
N GLN A 155 -12.59 -0.94 -26.32
CA GLN A 155 -11.78 -1.63 -27.34
C GLN A 155 -12.57 -2.75 -28.01
N THR A 156 -13.32 -3.54 -27.24
CA THR A 156 -14.16 -4.61 -27.78
C THR A 156 -15.26 -4.07 -28.68
N GLU A 157 -15.91 -2.96 -28.30
CA GLU A 157 -16.92 -2.31 -29.13
C GLU A 157 -16.32 -1.68 -30.40
N LEU A 158 -15.11 -1.13 -30.32
CA LEU A 158 -14.40 -0.56 -31.46
C LEU A 158 -14.04 -1.63 -32.50
N ASP A 159 -13.61 -2.81 -32.04
CA ASP A 159 -13.32 -3.98 -32.89
C ASP A 159 -14.58 -4.47 -33.62
N ARG A 160 -15.76 -4.29 -33.02
CA ARG A 160 -17.06 -4.73 -33.58
C ARG A 160 -17.72 -3.72 -34.49
N THR A 161 -17.33 -2.44 -34.43
CA THR A 161 -18.05 -1.37 -35.11
C THR A 161 -17.42 -0.99 -36.45
N THR A 162 -18.26 -0.88 -37.48
CA THR A 162 -17.88 -0.45 -38.83
C THR A 162 -18.29 1.00 -39.14
N SER A 163 -19.13 1.62 -38.30
CA SER A 163 -19.61 2.99 -38.47
C SER A 163 -18.51 4.02 -38.11
N PRO A 164 -18.08 4.89 -39.04
CA PRO A 164 -17.03 5.88 -38.77
C PRO A 164 -17.33 6.81 -37.59
N ASP A 165 -18.58 7.30 -37.47
CA ASP A 165 -18.96 8.22 -36.40
C ASP A 165 -18.87 7.55 -35.03
N LYS A 166 -19.32 6.30 -34.94
CA LYS A 166 -19.25 5.51 -33.70
C LYS A 166 -17.80 5.12 -33.36
N ARG A 167 -16.94 4.89 -34.36
CA ARG A 167 -15.50 4.67 -34.14
C ARG A 167 -14.87 5.90 -33.50
N ASN A 168 -15.09 7.09 -34.07
CA ASN A 168 -14.57 8.34 -33.51
C ASN A 168 -15.04 8.59 -32.07
N GLU A 169 -16.31 8.30 -31.77
CA GLU A 169 -16.84 8.40 -30.40
C GLU A 169 -16.14 7.43 -29.42
N LEU A 170 -15.91 6.19 -29.85
CA LEU A 170 -15.23 5.17 -29.04
C LEU A 170 -13.75 5.52 -28.84
N ASP A 171 -13.07 6.03 -29.85
CA ASP A 171 -11.68 6.47 -29.75
C ASP A 171 -11.52 7.59 -28.71
N GLN A 172 -12.42 8.59 -28.72
CA GLN A 172 -12.43 9.65 -27.69
C GLN A 172 -12.67 9.12 -26.28
N LYS A 173 -13.54 8.10 -26.14
CA LYS A 173 -13.80 7.44 -24.85
C LYS A 173 -12.58 6.65 -24.38
N ILE A 174 -11.89 5.96 -25.29
CA ILE A 174 -10.65 5.23 -25.00
C ILE A 174 -9.58 6.22 -24.53
N GLU A 175 -9.33 7.30 -25.27
CA GLU A 175 -8.33 8.32 -24.93
C GLU A 175 -8.56 8.90 -23.52
N LYS A 176 -9.82 9.21 -23.18
CA LYS A 176 -10.17 9.70 -21.84
C LYS A 176 -9.85 8.70 -20.73
N VAL A 177 -10.13 7.41 -20.98
CA VAL A 177 -9.86 6.34 -20.02
C VAL A 177 -8.36 6.04 -19.93
N GLU A 178 -7.64 6.09 -21.05
CA GLU A 178 -6.19 5.96 -21.10
C GLU A 178 -5.48 7.05 -20.30
N GLY A 179 -6.03 8.28 -20.24
CA GLY A 179 -5.53 9.34 -19.36
C GLY A 179 -5.55 8.98 -17.86
N ILE A 180 -6.44 8.06 -17.44
CA ILE A 180 -6.50 7.54 -16.07
C ILE A 180 -5.52 6.38 -15.92
N LEU A 181 -5.62 5.39 -16.83
CA LEU A 181 -4.85 4.15 -16.78
C LEU A 181 -3.36 4.34 -16.99
N TYR A 182 -2.99 5.17 -17.94
CA TYR A 182 -1.62 5.32 -18.37
C TYR A 182 -1.08 6.66 -17.91
N SER A 183 -0.04 6.61 -17.09
CA SER A 183 0.69 7.79 -16.69
C SER A 183 2.05 7.80 -17.35
N HIS A 184 2.32 8.83 -18.12
CA HIS A 184 3.66 9.41 -18.11
C HIS A 184 3.84 10.09 -16.73
N ILE A 185 5.07 10.13 -16.21
CA ILE A 185 5.39 10.65 -14.87
C ILE A 185 4.69 12.02 -14.66
N GLY A 186 3.95 12.20 -13.56
CA GLY A 186 3.25 13.46 -13.21
C GLY A 186 1.74 13.50 -13.46
N THR A 187 1.03 12.37 -13.63
CA THR A 187 -0.44 12.37 -13.67
C THR A 187 -1.08 12.58 -12.30
N GLU A 188 -2.32 13.08 -12.27
CA GLU A 188 -3.19 13.27 -11.09
C GLU A 188 -3.09 12.12 -10.06
N ILE A 189 -3.31 10.87 -10.46
CA ILE A 189 -3.22 9.71 -9.54
C ILE A 189 -1.82 9.54 -8.93
N GLY A 190 -0.77 9.82 -9.71
CA GLY A 190 0.61 9.76 -9.20
C GLY A 190 0.86 10.82 -8.13
N GLU A 191 0.37 12.04 -8.36
CA GLU A 191 0.45 13.14 -7.39
C GLU A 191 -0.39 12.87 -6.14
N GLU A 192 -1.60 12.32 -6.30
CA GLU A 192 -2.46 11.89 -5.19
C GLU A 192 -1.76 10.85 -4.31
N LEU A 193 -1.10 9.86 -4.92
CA LEU A 193 -0.37 8.81 -4.21
C LEU A 193 0.87 9.34 -3.48
N GLU A 194 1.67 10.20 -4.11
CA GLU A 194 2.84 10.81 -3.47
C GLU A 194 2.44 11.81 -2.36
N THR A 195 1.33 12.53 -2.55
CA THR A 195 0.73 13.39 -1.52
C THR A 195 0.25 12.56 -0.34
N TYR A 196 -0.43 11.43 -0.61
CA TYR A 196 -0.85 10.49 0.43
C TYR A 196 0.37 9.96 1.20
N TYR A 197 1.41 9.49 0.51
CA TYR A 197 2.65 9.05 1.14
C TYR A 197 3.27 10.12 2.04
N SER A 198 3.37 11.35 1.55
CA SER A 198 3.93 12.48 2.30
C SER A 198 3.12 12.81 3.56
N ASN A 199 1.79 12.73 3.47
CA ASN A 199 0.91 12.89 4.63
C ASN A 199 1.13 11.79 5.67
N VAL A 200 1.15 10.52 5.23
CA VAL A 200 1.42 9.37 6.11
C VAL A 200 2.77 9.51 6.81
N ALA A 201 3.82 9.85 6.06
CA ALA A 201 5.16 10.01 6.62
C ALA A 201 5.25 11.16 7.64
N ARG A 202 4.56 12.28 7.39
CA ARG A 202 4.47 13.41 8.32
C ARG A 202 3.76 13.02 9.61
N GLU A 203 2.59 12.40 9.51
CA GLU A 203 1.82 11.96 10.67
C GLU A 203 2.61 10.96 11.53
N PHE A 204 3.31 10.00 10.92
CA PHE A 204 4.19 9.11 11.65
C PHE A 204 5.31 9.85 12.39
N LYS A 205 5.92 10.85 11.75
CA LYS A 205 6.96 11.66 12.38
C LYS A 205 6.43 12.42 13.61
N ASP A 206 5.18 12.85 13.58
CA ASP A 206 4.58 13.62 14.67
C ASP A 206 4.13 12.71 15.84
N HIS A 207 3.75 11.46 15.59
CA HIS A 207 3.31 10.51 16.63
C HIS A 207 4.43 9.62 17.21
N ILE A 208 5.63 9.61 16.60
CA ILE A 208 6.81 8.90 17.11
C ILE A 208 7.64 9.75 18.08
N LYS A 209 7.49 11.09 18.04
CA LYS A 209 8.13 12.02 18.99
C LYS A 209 7.49 11.97 20.38
#